data_AF-A0A2S6AZY9-F1
#
_entry.id   AF-A0A2S6AZY9-F1
#
_cell.length_a   1.000
_cell.length_b   1.000
_cell.length_c   1.000
_cell.angle_alpha   90.00
_cell.angle_beta   90.00
_cell.angle_gamma   90.00
#
_symmetry.space_group_name_H-M   'P 1'
#
loop_
_entity.id
_entity.type
_entity.pdbx_description
1 polymer ?
#
loop_
_entity_poly.entity_id
_entity_poly.type
_entity_poly.pdbx_seq_one_letter_code
_entity_poly.pdbx_strand_id
1 'polypeptide(L)' 'VARSVRANGHPVVVYDMSVVPTTIGDAAGAAKGVKSGTVQGKCYPKEHSGTVRAEGKLFVRHDDLFWMNGQ' A
#
# COMPACT_ATOMS: atom_id res chain seq x y z
N VAL A 1 8.60 3.03 -2.49
CA VAL A 1 8.31 3.59 -3.83
C VAL A 1 9.53 3.42 -4.72
N ALA A 2 9.36 3.41 -6.04
CA ALA A 2 10.46 3.37 -7.02
C ALA A 2 11.33 4.64 -6.95
N ARG A 3 12.60 4.57 -7.35
CA ARG A 3 13.54 5.72 -7.32
C ARG A 3 13.66 6.43 -8.67
N SER A 4 13.57 5.69 -9.76
CA SER A 4 13.85 6.14 -11.14
C SER A 4 12.59 6.21 -12.01
N VAL A 5 11.58 5.38 -11.75
CA VAL A 5 10.35 5.33 -12.53
C VAL A 5 9.30 6.26 -11.94
N ARG A 6 8.74 7.12 -12.79
CA ARG A 6 7.76 8.14 -12.41
C ARG A 6 6.52 8.07 -13.30
N ALA A 7 5.35 8.34 -12.71
CA ALA A 7 4.10 8.60 -13.41
C ALA A 7 3.65 10.02 -13.06
N ASN A 8 3.35 10.84 -14.07
CA ASN A 8 2.96 12.24 -13.88
C ASN A 8 3.97 13.04 -13.03
N GLY A 9 5.27 12.76 -13.16
CA GLY A 9 6.34 13.41 -12.39
C GLY A 9 6.60 12.83 -10.99
N HIS A 10 5.74 11.94 -10.49
CA HIS A 10 5.84 11.38 -9.15
C HIS A 10 6.36 9.93 -9.14
N PRO A 11 7.14 9.52 -8.12
CA PRO A 11 7.58 8.14 -7.98
C PRO A 11 6.42 7.15 -7.92
N VAL A 12 6.57 6.01 -8.60
CA VAL A 12 5.52 4.98 -8.62
C VAL A 12 5.57 4.06 -7.41
N VAL A 13 4.41 3.50 -7.05
CA VAL A 13 4.27 2.50 -5.99
C VAL A 13 4.51 1.11 -6.60
N VAL A 14 5.36 0.32 -5.95
CA VAL A 14 5.65 -1.06 -6.34
C VAL A 14 5.53 -2.00 -5.16
N TYR A 15 5.13 -3.23 -5.46
CA TYR A 15 4.94 -4.33 -4.52
C TYR A 15 6.25 -4.73 -3.84
N ASP A 16 6.17 -5.20 -2.59
CA ASP A 16 7.32 -5.71 -1.81
C ASP A 16 8.48 -4.68 -1.65
N MET A 17 8.14 -3.39 -1.66
CA MET A 17 9.08 -2.29 -1.40
C MET A 17 8.39 -1.02 -0.88
N SER A 18 7.17 -0.75 -1.35
CA SER A 18 6.45 0.47 -0.97
C SER A 18 5.60 0.23 0.26
N VAL A 19 5.53 1.24 1.13
CA VAL A 19 4.73 1.23 2.35
C VAL A 19 3.94 2.51 2.40
N VAL A 20 2.64 2.41 2.69
CA VAL A 20 1.81 3.57 3.03
C VAL A 20 1.83 3.69 4.55
N PRO A 21 2.31 4.82 5.11
CA PRO A 21 2.63 4.89 6.53
C PRO A 21 1.40 4.96 7.45
N THR A 22 0.24 5.36 6.92
CA THR A 22 -0.95 5.61 7.72
C THR A 22 -2.18 5.02 7.04
N THR A 23 -2.91 4.21 7.79
CA THR A 23 -4.24 3.70 7.39
C THR A 23 -5.32 4.75 7.68
N ILE A 24 -6.21 5.02 6.72
CA ILE A 24 -7.41 5.86 6.88
C ILE A 24 -8.63 5.02 6.47
N GLY A 25 -9.71 5.01 7.25
CA GLY A 25 -10.98 4.35 6.88
C GLY A 25 -11.18 2.92 7.40
N ASP A 26 -10.13 2.09 7.51
CA ASP A 26 -10.13 0.86 8.34
C ASP A 26 -9.76 1.16 9.81
N ALA A 27 -9.99 2.39 10.23
CA ALA A 27 -9.93 2.79 11.62
C ALA A 27 -11.36 2.78 12.15
N ALA A 28 -11.69 1.89 13.08
CA ALA A 28 -12.83 2.17 13.93
C ALA A 28 -12.49 3.39 14.79
N GLY A 29 -13.51 4.10 15.30
CA GLY A 29 -13.33 5.18 16.27
C GLY A 29 -12.42 4.76 17.45
N ALA A 30 -12.08 5.71 18.32
CA ALA A 30 -11.04 5.62 19.37
C ALA A 30 -10.93 4.29 20.19
N ALA A 31 -11.92 3.41 20.13
CA ALA A 31 -11.95 2.06 20.70
C ALA A 31 -11.24 0.93 19.90
N LYS A 32 -10.57 1.22 18.76
CA LYS A 32 -9.82 0.26 17.89
C LYS A 32 -10.68 -0.55 16.92
N GLY A 33 -10.10 -0.95 15.78
CA GLY A 33 -10.79 -1.75 14.76
C GLY A 33 -11.46 -2.99 15.35
N VAL A 34 -12.75 -3.20 15.10
CA VAL A 34 -13.54 -4.29 15.72
C VAL A 34 -12.91 -5.66 15.50
N LYS A 35 -12.28 -5.86 14.33
CA LYS A 35 -11.61 -7.10 13.95
C LYS A 35 -10.09 -7.07 14.16
N SER A 36 -9.43 -5.94 13.88
CA SER A 36 -7.97 -5.84 13.89
C SER A 36 -7.38 -5.49 15.26
N GLY A 37 -8.14 -4.81 16.13
CA GLY A 37 -7.64 -4.30 17.41
C GLY A 37 -6.53 -3.24 17.28
N THR A 38 -6.21 -2.81 16.06
CA THR A 38 -5.16 -1.85 15.74
C THR A 38 -5.74 -0.60 15.10
N VAL A 39 -4.99 0.50 15.14
CA VAL A 39 -5.35 1.79 14.53
C VAL A 39 -4.13 2.39 13.85
N GLN A 40 -4.34 3.06 12.71
CA GLN A 40 -3.35 3.89 12.02
C GLN A 40 -2.02 3.16 11.71
N GLY A 41 -2.05 1.84 11.51
CA GLY A 41 -0.84 1.09 11.17
C GLY A 41 -0.38 1.31 9.73
N LYS A 42 0.79 0.73 9.40
CA LYS A 42 1.32 0.70 8.03
C LYS A 42 0.41 -0.13 7.13
N CYS A 43 0.23 0.29 5.88
CA CYS A 43 -0.39 -0.52 4.84
C CYS A 43 0.65 -1.03 3.85
N TYR A 44 0.42 -2.24 3.36
CA TYR A 44 1.26 -2.90 2.37
C TYR A 44 0.41 -3.28 1.15
N PRO A 45 0.90 -3.07 -0.08
CA PRO A 45 0.21 -3.56 -1.26
C PRO A 45 0.01 -5.07 -1.16
N LYS A 46 -1.21 -5.55 -1.43
CA LYS A 46 -1.57 -6.98 -1.45
C LYS A 46 -1.68 -7.48 -2.88
N GLU A 47 -2.32 -6.69 -3.74
CA GLU A 47 -2.40 -6.94 -5.17
C GLU A 47 -1.41 -6.07 -5.93
N HIS A 48 -1.15 -6.48 -7.17
CA HIS A 48 -0.20 -5.84 -8.07
C HIS A 48 -0.44 -6.34 -9.50
N SER A 49 0.18 -5.68 -10.48
CA SER A 49 0.22 -6.17 -11.86
C SER A 49 0.84 -7.57 -11.95
N GLY A 50 0.35 -8.40 -12.88
CA GLY A 50 0.95 -9.70 -13.20
C GLY A 50 2.13 -9.62 -14.17
N THR A 51 2.28 -8.51 -14.90
CA THR A 51 3.23 -8.42 -16.03
C THR A 51 4.10 -7.16 -16.00
N VAL A 52 3.59 -6.03 -15.48
CA VAL A 52 4.29 -4.75 -15.51
C VAL A 52 5.18 -4.60 -14.28
N ARG A 53 6.44 -4.21 -14.50
CA ARG A 53 7.43 -3.99 -13.45
C ARG A 53 8.09 -2.63 -13.54
N ALA A 54 8.45 -2.08 -12.40
CA ALA A 54 9.33 -0.92 -12.26
C ALA A 54 10.44 -1.28 -11.28
N GLU A 55 11.70 -1.05 -11.68
CA GLU A 55 12.89 -1.44 -10.88
C GLU A 55 12.90 -2.93 -10.47
N GLY A 56 12.41 -3.79 -11.36
CA GLY A 56 12.31 -5.24 -11.12
C GLY A 56 11.18 -5.67 -10.18
N LYS A 57 10.42 -4.74 -9.58
CA LYS A 57 9.27 -5.00 -8.71
C LYS A 57 7.95 -4.81 -9.45
N LEU A 58 6.92 -5.55 -9.05
CA LEU A 58 5.61 -5.49 -9.70
C LEU A 58 4.91 -4.15 -9.40
N PHE A 59 4.31 -3.57 -10.44
CA PHE A 59 3.65 -2.28 -10.36
C PHE A 59 2.32 -2.38 -9.59
N VAL A 60 2.06 -1.44 -8.68
CA VAL A 60 0.77 -1.33 -7.98
C VAL A 60 -0.10 -0.32 -8.70
N ARG A 61 -1.32 -0.71 -9.04
CA ARG A 61 -2.28 0.04 -9.84
C ARG A 61 -3.34 0.67 -8.95
N HIS A 62 -4.17 1.51 -9.56
CA HIS A 62 -5.45 1.87 -8.97
C HIS A 62 -6.28 0.61 -8.73
N ASP A 63 -7.04 0.59 -7.63
CA ASP A 63 -7.90 -0.50 -7.16
C ASP A 63 -7.21 -1.79 -6.68
N ASP A 64 -5.88 -1.94 -6.81
CA ASP A 64 -5.17 -3.06 -6.20
C ASP A 64 -5.34 -3.03 -4.66
N LEU A 65 -5.73 -4.16 -4.07
CA LEU A 65 -5.98 -4.26 -2.63
C LEU A 65 -4.72 -4.04 -1.79
N PHE A 66 -4.94 -3.60 -0.54
CA PHE A 66 -3.90 -3.42 0.48
C PHE A 66 -4.22 -4.20 1.75
N TRP A 67 -3.17 -4.72 2.36
CA TRP A 67 -3.11 -5.08 3.78
C TRP A 67 -3.10 -3.80 4.61
N MET A 68 -3.95 -3.73 5.63
CA MET A 68 -4.17 -2.52 6.43
C MET A 68 -3.76 -2.74 7.87
N ASN A 69 -3.39 -1.66 8.57
CA ASN A 69 -3.05 -1.69 9.99
C ASN A 69 -1.97 -2.72 10.40
N GLY A 70 -1.00 -2.99 9.52
CA GLY A 70 0.09 -3.93 9.78
C GLY A 70 -0.27 -5.41 9.61
N GLN A 71 -1.45 -5.73 9.05
CA GLN A 71 -1.89 -7.08 8.71
C GLN A 71 -2.32 -7.21 7.26
#